data_AF-A0A453DBN6-F1
#
_entry.id   AF-A0A453DBN6-F1
#
_cell.length_a   1.000
_cell.length_b   1.000
_cell.length_c   1.000
_cell.angle_alpha   90.00
_cell.angle_beta   90.00
_cell.angle_gamma   90.00
#
_symmetry.space_group_name_H-M   'P 1'
#
loop_
_entity.id
_entity.type
_entity.pdbx_description
1 polymer ?
#
loop_
_entity_poly.entity_id
_entity_poly.type
_entity_poly.pdbx_seq_one_letter_code
_entity_poly.pdbx_strand_id
1 'polypeptide(L)' 'MDGAVEAASDFFKLPSEIKEEFASEDIRQPVRYHTSSKDGISLSRALLKLYAHPLSDWM' A
#
# COMPACT_ATOMS: atom_id res chain seq x y z
N MET A 1 0.38 14.59 13.36
CA MET A 1 0.85 13.89 12.15
C MET A 1 1.46 12.53 12.48
N ASP A 2 1.99 12.37 13.69
CA ASP A 2 2.76 11.21 14.13
C ASP A 2 2.01 9.88 13.95
N GLY A 3 0.74 9.79 14.31
CA GLY A 3 -0.02 8.53 14.18
C GLY A 3 -0.18 8.03 12.74
N ALA A 4 -0.27 8.91 11.74
CA ALA A 4 -0.36 8.49 10.34
C ALA A 4 0.98 7.95 9.81
N VAL A 5 2.08 8.57 10.23
CA VAL A 5 3.43 8.14 9.87
C VAL A 5 3.79 6.83 10.59
N GLU A 6 3.43 6.70 11.86
CA GLU A 6 3.62 5.50 12.67
C GLU A 6 2.85 4.31 12.07
N ALA A 7 1.55 4.48 11.81
CA ALA A 7 0.73 3.42 11.20
C ALA A 7 1.26 2.98 9.83
N ALA A 8 1.68 3.92 8.98
CA ALA A 8 2.30 3.59 7.70
C ALA A 8 3.64 2.86 7.89
N SER A 9 4.48 3.33 8.83
CA SER A 9 5.75 2.68 9.14
C SER A 9 5.55 1.24 9.61
N ASP A 10 4.54 0.98 10.42
CA ASP A 10 4.29 -0.36 10.96
C ASP A 10 3.73 -1.28 9.90
N PHE A 11 2.85 -0.79 9.01
CA PHE A 11 2.41 -1.55 7.85
C PHE A 11 3.58 -2.03 6.98
N PHE A 12 4.53 -1.14 6.65
CA PHE A 12 5.64 -1.53 5.76
C PHE A 12 6.65 -2.48 6.41
N LYS A 13 6.72 -2.53 7.75
CA LYS A 13 7.53 -3.50 8.51
C LYS A 13 6.91 -4.91 8.55
N LEU A 14 5.64 -5.07 8.18
CA LEU A 14 5.00 -6.38 8.13
C LEU A 14 5.68 -7.32 7.11
N PRO A 15 5.56 -8.64 7.30
CA PRO A 15 6.00 -9.64 6.31
C PRO A 15 5.41 -9.40 4.91
N SER A 16 6.12 -9.83 3.87
CA SER A 16 5.68 -9.72 2.47
C SER A 16 4.31 -10.32 2.25
N GLU A 17 4.07 -11.49 2.84
CA GLU A 17 2.87 -12.29 2.65
C GLU A 17 1.62 -11.53 3.08
N ILE A 18 1.71 -10.78 4.19
CA ILE A 18 0.60 -9.96 4.70
C ILE A 18 0.38 -8.74 3.81
N LYS A 19 1.45 -8.09 3.33
CA LYS A 19 1.33 -6.91 2.46
C LYS A 19 0.79 -7.29 1.08
N GLU A 20 1.13 -8.47 0.59
CA GLU A 20 0.68 -9.01 -0.70
C GLU A 20 -0.83 -9.32 -0.72
N GLU A 21 -1.49 -9.50 0.43
CA GLU A 21 -2.96 -9.59 0.51
C GLU A 21 -3.65 -8.34 -0.06
N PHE A 22 -2.97 -7.18 -0.02
CA PHE A 22 -3.46 -5.92 -0.56
C PHE A 22 -2.93 -5.63 -1.96
N ALA A 23 -2.11 -6.52 -2.54
CA ALA A 23 -1.53 -6.30 -3.86
C ALA A 23 -2.60 -6.43 -4.95
N SER A 24 -2.64 -5.45 -5.86
CA SER A 24 -3.55 -5.50 -7.01
C SER A 24 -3.02 -4.71 -8.20
N GLU A 25 -3.16 -5.30 -9.38
CA GLU A 25 -2.92 -4.62 -10.66
C GLU A 25 -4.04 -3.64 -11.02
N ASP A 26 -5.24 -3.79 -10.43
CA ASP A 26 -6.34 -2.86 -10.64
C ASP A 26 -6.08 -1.54 -9.89
N ILE A 27 -5.72 -0.51 -10.66
CA ILE A 27 -5.45 0.83 -10.15
C ILE A 27 -6.66 1.48 -9.48
N ARG A 28 -7.89 0.98 -9.72
CA ARG A 28 -9.14 1.53 -9.16
C ARG A 28 -9.43 1.03 -7.76
N GLN A 29 -8.79 -0.04 -7.30
CA GLN A 29 -8.97 -0.59 -5.95
C GLN A 29 -8.73 0.49 -4.89
N PRO A 30 -9.65 0.72 -3.94
CA PRO A 30 -9.52 1.81 -2.96
C PRO A 30 -8.37 1.61 -1.98
N VAL A 31 -8.11 0.35 -1.62
CA VAL A 31 -6.94 -0.09 -0.86
C VAL A 31 -6.05 -0.89 -1.80
N ARG A 32 -4.81 -0.45 -2.00
CA ARG A 32 -3.90 -1.11 -2.94
C ARG A 32 -2.45 -1.00 -2.53
N TYR A 33 -1.84 -2.15 -2.25
CA TYR A 33 -0.39 -2.29 -2.16
C TYR A 33 0.19 -2.47 -3.55
N HIS A 34 1.28 -1.78 -3.84
CA HIS A 34 1.99 -1.91 -5.10
C HIS A 34 3.47 -1.74 -4.87
N THR A 35 4.26 -2.51 -5.60
CA THR A 35 5.70 -2.39 -5.60
C THR A 35 6.20 -2.18 -7.01
N SER A 36 7.13 -1.24 -7.19
CA SER A 36 7.79 -1.06 -8.47
C SER A 36 9.04 -1.93 -8.52
N SER A 37 8.91 -3.13 -9.09
CA SER A 37 10.05 -3.83 -9.69
C SER A 37 10.00 -3.61 -11.19
N LYS A 38 11.11 -3.15 -11.77
CA LYS A 38 11.24 -2.95 -13.22
C LYS A 38 12.51 -3.63 -13.67
N ASP A 39 12.39 -4.52 -14.65
CA ASP A 39 13.51 -5.02 -15.46
C ASP A 39 14.74 -5.49 -14.67
N GLY A 40 14.54 -6.30 -13.62
CA GLY A 40 15.65 -6.88 -12.84
C GLY A 40 16.33 -5.93 -11.86
N ILE A 41 15.85 -4.69 -11.72
CA ILE A 41 16.30 -3.75 -10.69
C ILE A 41 15.58 -4.08 -9.38
N SER A 42 16.35 -4.26 -8.31
CA SER A 42 15.83 -4.45 -6.94
C SER A 42 14.77 -3.41 -6.60
N LEU A 43 13.71 -3.85 -5.93
CA LEU A 43 12.54 -3.08 -5.47
C LEU A 43 12.88 -1.60 -5.18
N SER A 44 12.51 -0.70 -6.10
CA SER A 44 12.88 0.70 -5.95
C SER A 44 11.94 1.46 -5.02
N ARG A 45 10.66 1.07 -4.99
CA ARG A 45 9.61 1.69 -4.15
C ARG A 45 8.51 0.68 -3.81
N ALA A 46 7.93 0.86 -2.62
CA ALA A 46 6.67 0.25 -2.21
C ALA A 46 5.67 1.37 -1.86
N LEU A 47 4.41 1.14 -2.18
CA LEU A 47 3.30 2.10 -2.05
C LEU A 47 2.09 1.37 -1.43
N LEU A 48 1.40 2.04 -0.51
CA LEU A 48 0.05 1.68 -0.09
C LEU A 48 -0.89 2.85 -0.41
N LYS A 49 -1.85 2.63 -1.32
CA LYS A 49 -2.91 3.58 -1.64
C LYS A 49 -4.09 3.33 -0.71
N LEU A 50 -4.60 4.40 -0.09
CA LEU A 50 -5.78 4.39 0.76
C LEU A 50 -6.69 5.55 0.35
N TYR A 51 -7.88 5.25 -0.17
CA TYR A 51 -8.91 6.27 -0.31
C TYR A 51 -9.59 6.52 1.02
N ALA A 52 -9.72 7.79 1.38
CA ALA A 52 -10.22 8.22 2.70
C ALA A 52 -11.26 9.35 2.62
N HIS A 53 -11.66 9.79 1.42
CA HIS A 53 -12.64 10.85 1.27
C HIS A 53 -13.48 10.72 -0.02
N PRO A 54 -14.82 10.85 0.07
CA PRO A 54 -15.60 10.71 1.31
C PRO A 54 -15.54 9.26 1.81
N LEU A 55 -15.54 9.05 3.13
CA LEU A 55 -15.43 7.70 3.72
C LEU A 55 -16.59 6.78 3.31
N SER A 56 -17.77 7.33 3.05
CA SER A 56 -18.96 6.59 2.61
C SER A 56 -18.77 5.81 1.31
N ASP A 57 -17.82 6.23 0.48
CA ASP A 57 -17.62 5.64 -0.84
C ASP A 57 -16.65 4.44 -0.77
N TRP A 58 -15.98 4.26 0.37
CA TRP A 58 -14.85 3.32 0.52
C TRP A 58 -14.94 2.39 1.74
N MET A 59 -15.91 2.59 2.65
CA MET A 59 -16.21 1.70 3.78
C MET A 59 -17.39 0.77 3.49
#